data_AF-A0A7V2RUD3-F1
#
_entry.id   AF-A0A7V2RUD3-F1
#
_cell.length_a   1.000
_cell.length_b   1.000
_cell.length_c   1.000
_cell.angle_alpha   90.00
_cell.angle_beta   90.00
_cell.angle_gamma   90.00
#
_symmetry.space_group_name_H-M   'P 1'
#
loop_
_entity.id
_entity.type
_entity.pdbx_description
1 polymer ?
#
loop_
_entity_poly.entity_id
_entity_poly.type
_entity_poly.pdbx_seq_one_letter_code
_entity_poly.pdbx_strand_id
1 'polypeptide(L)'
;MIATGEVLNLRGGSTVSQTRNAAASPLRGPDRVPLPAEGEPPHVTRFAPSPTGYLHLGHAYSALFAFEAARQTGGRFLVRIENIDHTRCRPAFEEATLDDLRWLGLFWDGEVRRQSEHLDLYGQALEELERLGVLYPCFCTRKQIRAEVEEAGRAPHGPCGELVYPGICRHLSEEERRYRRRQGEPFAWRLDIERALALTGPLQWFDYRAGWIEAQPQLFGDIVVARKDIPTSYHLAVVIDDHI
;
A
#
# COMPACT_ATOMS: atom_id res chain seq x y z
N MET A 1 20.60 4.85 14.30
CA MET A 1 21.27 6.15 14.49
C MET A 1 20.61 7.15 13.57
N ILE A 2 20.14 8.24 14.13
CA ILE A 2 19.27 9.24 13.50
C ILE A 2 20.09 10.03 12.48
N ALA A 3 19.71 9.99 11.20
CA ALA A 3 20.27 10.87 10.17
C ALA A 3 19.26 11.98 9.89
N THR A 4 19.62 13.17 10.34
CA THR A 4 18.93 14.46 10.16
C THR A 4 18.96 14.88 8.69
N GLY A 5 17.79 15.07 8.08
CA GLY A 5 17.66 15.69 6.76
C GLY A 5 17.77 17.21 6.87
N GLU A 6 18.71 17.80 6.13
CA GLU A 6 18.88 19.24 5.99
C GLU A 6 17.69 19.85 5.23
N VAL A 7 17.10 20.87 5.85
CA VAL A 7 16.06 21.72 5.28
C VAL A 7 16.72 22.80 4.43
N LEU A 8 16.69 22.65 3.11
CA LEU A 8 17.08 23.72 2.19
C LEU A 8 15.90 24.67 1.98
N ASN A 9 15.97 25.80 2.69
CA ASN A 9 15.01 26.88 2.69
C ASN A 9 15.35 27.84 1.54
N LEU A 10 14.60 27.84 0.44
CA LEU A 10 14.71 28.84 -0.61
C LEU A 10 13.45 29.72 -0.63
N ARG A 11 13.58 30.92 -0.05
CA ARG A 11 12.61 32.01 -0.19
C ARG A 11 12.82 32.74 -1.50
N GLY A 12 11.72 33.01 -2.20
CA GLY A 12 11.55 34.22 -3.02
C GLY A 12 11.43 33.99 -4.52
N GLY A 13 10.21 34.12 -5.05
CA GLY A 13 9.97 34.16 -6.50
C GLY A 13 8.52 33.90 -6.87
N SER A 14 7.65 34.88 -6.63
CA SER A 14 6.28 34.92 -7.18
C SER A 14 6.30 34.91 -8.71
N THR A 15 5.57 34.01 -9.36
CA THR A 15 4.45 34.33 -10.27
C THR A 15 3.93 33.11 -11.06
N VAL A 16 2.62 33.18 -11.34
CA VAL A 16 1.80 32.46 -12.35
C VAL A 16 1.28 31.07 -11.99
N SER A 17 0.10 31.12 -11.36
CA SER A 17 -0.99 30.17 -11.49
C SER A 17 -1.27 29.81 -12.96
N GLN A 18 -1.08 28.53 -13.31
CA GLN A 18 -1.85 27.88 -14.38
C GLN A 18 -2.30 26.50 -13.90
N THR A 19 -3.53 26.46 -13.38
CA THR A 19 -4.35 25.25 -13.35
C THR A 19 -4.47 24.67 -14.75
N ARG A 20 -3.72 23.61 -15.04
CA ARG A 20 -3.97 22.74 -16.19
C ARG A 20 -4.61 21.46 -15.67
N ASN A 21 -5.87 21.28 -16.07
CA ASN A 21 -6.54 19.99 -16.10
C ASN A 21 -5.68 19.00 -16.92
N ALA A 22 -4.86 18.20 -16.24
CA ALA A 22 -4.19 17.08 -16.85
C ALA A 22 -5.20 15.93 -16.90
N ALA A 23 -5.96 15.85 -17.99
CA ALA A 23 -6.59 14.58 -18.37
C ALA A 23 -5.47 13.54 -18.45
N ALA A 24 -5.57 12.49 -17.62
CA ALA A 24 -4.59 11.43 -17.53
C ALA A 24 -4.38 10.82 -18.93
N SER A 25 -3.30 11.23 -19.58
CA SER A 25 -2.91 10.67 -20.87
C SER A 25 -2.50 9.22 -20.60
N PRO A 26 -3.05 8.22 -21.32
CA PRO A 26 -2.63 6.85 -21.14
C PRO A 26 -1.15 6.79 -21.43
N LEU A 27 -0.41 6.48 -20.37
CA LEU A 27 1.00 6.15 -20.32
C LEU A 27 1.46 5.41 -21.61
N ARG A 28 1.92 6.15 -22.63
CA ARG A 28 2.55 5.62 -23.87
C ARG A 28 4.01 6.06 -23.92
N GLY A 29 4.93 5.11 -24.07
CA GLY A 29 6.38 5.30 -24.18
C GLY A 29 7.08 3.94 -24.15
N PRO A 30 8.36 3.83 -24.57
CA PRO A 30 9.09 2.57 -24.47
C PRO A 30 9.22 2.20 -22.98
N ASP A 31 8.98 0.93 -22.65
CA ASP A 31 9.13 0.36 -21.31
C ASP A 31 10.61 0.29 -20.94
N ARG A 32 11.24 1.45 -20.75
CA ARG A 32 12.62 1.54 -20.31
C ARG A 32 12.65 1.42 -18.80
N VAL A 33 13.45 0.50 -18.32
CA VAL A 33 13.93 0.51 -16.95
C VAL A 33 14.71 1.81 -16.74
N PRO A 34 14.34 2.66 -15.78
CA PRO A 34 15.15 3.79 -15.41
C PRO A 34 16.38 3.31 -14.65
N LEU A 35 17.56 3.61 -15.18
CA LEU A 35 18.82 3.34 -14.49
C LEU A 35 19.02 4.35 -13.35
N PRO A 36 19.56 3.91 -12.20
CA PRO A 36 19.91 4.80 -11.10
C PRO A 36 20.95 5.82 -11.58
N ALA A 37 20.92 7.01 -10.97
CA ALA A 37 21.94 8.02 -11.22
C ALA A 37 23.31 7.54 -10.72
N GLU A 38 24.39 8.15 -11.21
CA GLU A 38 25.73 7.84 -10.70
C GLU A 38 25.81 8.03 -9.18
N GLY A 39 26.18 6.96 -8.45
CA GLY A 39 26.28 6.96 -6.99
C GLY A 39 25.02 6.53 -6.24
N GLU A 40 23.89 6.30 -6.93
CA GLU A 40 22.71 5.68 -6.33
C GLU A 40 22.89 4.15 -6.18
N PRO A 41 22.29 3.53 -5.15
CA PRO A 41 22.39 2.10 -4.96
C PRO A 41 21.71 1.32 -6.11
N PRO A 42 22.16 0.10 -6.42
CA PRO A 42 21.47 -0.80 -7.33
C PRO A 42 20.01 -1.04 -6.95
N HIS A 43 19.15 -1.29 -7.94
CA HIS A 43 17.73 -1.51 -7.69
C HIS A 43 17.47 -2.84 -6.97
N VAL A 44 16.79 -2.78 -5.83
CA VAL A 44 16.18 -3.96 -5.22
C VAL A 44 14.70 -3.95 -5.58
N THR A 45 14.29 -4.91 -6.41
CA THR A 45 12.92 -5.04 -6.90
C THR A 45 12.27 -6.30 -6.35
N ARG A 46 10.93 -6.36 -6.40
CA ARG A 46 10.20 -7.58 -6.06
C ARG A 46 9.02 -7.84 -6.97
N PHE A 47 8.78 -9.11 -7.27
CA PHE A 47 7.51 -9.60 -7.75
C PHE A 47 6.70 -10.16 -6.57
N ALA A 48 5.49 -9.61 -6.36
CA ALA A 48 4.69 -9.87 -5.16
C ALA A 48 3.28 -10.42 -5.48
N PRO A 49 3.15 -11.66 -5.97
CA PRO A 49 1.86 -12.24 -6.33
C PRO A 49 1.07 -12.73 -5.10
N SER A 50 -0.25 -12.56 -5.16
CA SER A 50 -1.19 -13.29 -4.30
C SER A 50 -1.52 -14.65 -4.94
N PRO A 51 -1.38 -15.79 -4.24
CA PRO A 51 -1.59 -17.13 -4.82
C PRO A 51 -3.09 -17.49 -4.87
N THR A 52 -3.88 -16.67 -5.56
CA THR A 52 -5.35 -16.83 -5.70
C THR A 52 -5.76 -17.36 -7.08
N GLY A 53 -4.80 -17.57 -7.98
CA GLY A 53 -4.99 -18.12 -9.32
C GLY A 53 -3.65 -18.28 -10.03
N TYR A 54 -3.68 -18.84 -11.24
CA TYR A 54 -2.48 -18.99 -12.07
C TYR A 54 -1.95 -17.64 -12.56
N LEU A 55 -0.65 -17.62 -12.88
CA LEU A 55 0.02 -16.48 -13.47
C LEU A 55 -0.60 -16.15 -14.84
N HIS A 56 -0.95 -14.89 -15.07
CA HIS A 56 -1.42 -14.41 -16.38
C HIS A 56 -0.39 -13.48 -17.03
N LEU A 57 -0.56 -13.14 -18.31
CA LEU A 57 0.44 -12.37 -19.05
C LEU A 57 0.86 -11.05 -18.38
N GLY A 58 -0.09 -10.32 -17.76
CA GLY A 58 0.24 -9.13 -16.97
C GLY A 58 1.20 -9.39 -15.80
N HIS A 59 1.06 -10.52 -15.09
CA HIS A 59 2.00 -10.92 -14.04
C HIS A 59 3.38 -11.24 -14.63
N ALA A 60 3.44 -11.97 -15.75
CA ALA A 60 4.70 -12.31 -16.40
C ALA A 60 5.44 -11.05 -16.83
N TYR A 61 4.70 -10.09 -17.40
CA TYR A 61 5.22 -8.80 -17.79
C TYR A 61 5.77 -8.01 -16.60
N SER A 62 5.01 -7.89 -15.50
CA SER A 62 5.49 -7.20 -14.29
C SER A 62 6.71 -7.88 -13.66
N ALA A 63 6.75 -9.22 -13.63
CA ALA A 63 7.89 -9.98 -13.12
C ALA A 63 9.13 -9.76 -13.99
N LEU A 64 8.99 -9.82 -15.32
CA LEU A 64 10.07 -9.57 -16.27
C LEU A 64 10.61 -8.14 -16.11
N PHE A 65 9.73 -7.14 -16.03
CA PHE A 65 10.14 -5.74 -15.85
C PHE A 65 10.93 -5.55 -14.55
N ALA A 66 10.45 -6.10 -13.44
CA ALA A 66 11.14 -6.03 -12.14
C ALA A 66 12.49 -6.77 -12.19
N PHE A 67 12.54 -7.94 -12.82
CA PHE A 67 13.76 -8.72 -12.98
C PHE A 67 14.80 -7.96 -13.81
N GLU A 68 14.43 -7.46 -14.99
CA GLU A 68 15.33 -6.67 -15.84
C GLU A 68 15.82 -5.41 -15.12
N ALA A 69 14.94 -4.75 -14.36
CA ALA A 69 15.31 -3.57 -13.58
C ALA A 69 16.40 -3.83 -12.55
N ALA A 70 16.31 -4.96 -11.84
CA ALA A 70 17.36 -5.39 -10.94
C ALA A 70 18.63 -5.77 -11.71
N ARG A 71 18.52 -6.58 -12.77
CA ARG A 71 19.71 -7.10 -13.49
C ARG A 71 20.50 -6.02 -14.22
N GLN A 72 19.83 -5.04 -14.83
CA GLN A 72 20.51 -3.94 -15.54
C GLN A 72 21.34 -3.05 -14.61
N THR A 73 21.04 -3.06 -13.30
CA THR A 73 21.70 -2.22 -12.30
C THR A 73 22.63 -3.01 -11.38
N GLY A 74 22.76 -4.32 -11.59
CA GLY A 74 23.50 -5.22 -10.69
C GLY A 74 22.84 -5.40 -9.33
N GLY A 75 21.54 -5.10 -9.23
CA GLY A 75 20.75 -5.21 -8.02
C GLY A 75 20.11 -6.58 -7.81
N ARG A 76 19.07 -6.63 -6.97
CA ARG A 76 18.42 -7.88 -6.52
C ARG A 76 16.97 -7.96 -6.96
N PHE A 77 16.58 -9.11 -7.51
CA PHE A 77 15.19 -9.44 -7.83
C PHE A 77 14.65 -10.40 -6.77
N LEU A 78 13.67 -9.97 -5.98
CA LEU A 78 13.08 -10.75 -4.90
C LEU A 78 11.69 -11.27 -5.29
N VAL A 79 11.25 -12.34 -4.62
CA VAL A 79 9.88 -12.85 -4.74
C VAL A 79 9.22 -12.87 -3.35
N ARG A 80 8.03 -12.30 -3.26
CA ARG A 80 7.20 -12.28 -2.05
C ARG A 80 5.80 -12.81 -2.33
N ILE A 81 5.38 -13.85 -1.62
CA ILE A 81 4.03 -14.39 -1.76
C ILE A 81 3.10 -13.69 -0.77
N GLU A 82 2.08 -13.02 -1.30
CA GLU A 82 1.08 -12.27 -0.53
C GLU A 82 -0.06 -13.17 -0.07
N ASN A 83 0.24 -14.08 0.86
CA ASN A 83 -0.67 -15.14 1.30
C ASN A 83 -1.34 -14.89 2.67
N ILE A 84 -1.54 -13.62 3.06
CA ILE A 84 -2.21 -13.24 4.32
C ILE A 84 -3.69 -13.67 4.40
N ASP A 85 -4.33 -13.93 3.26
CA ASP A 85 -5.73 -14.36 3.18
C ASP A 85 -5.83 -15.85 2.81
N HIS A 86 -5.71 -16.71 3.82
CA HIS A 86 -5.74 -18.16 3.67
C HIS A 86 -7.02 -18.70 3.02
N THR A 87 -8.13 -17.95 3.07
CA THR A 87 -9.39 -18.40 2.46
C THR A 87 -9.34 -18.38 0.94
N ARG A 88 -8.58 -17.44 0.37
CA ARG A 88 -8.41 -17.26 -1.08
C ARG A 88 -7.13 -17.89 -1.61
N CYS A 89 -6.10 -18.03 -0.76
CA CYS A 89 -4.81 -18.56 -1.16
C CYS A 89 -4.81 -20.09 -1.26
N ARG A 90 -4.12 -20.63 -2.27
CA ARG A 90 -3.92 -22.09 -2.42
C ARG A 90 -2.45 -22.40 -2.68
N PRO A 91 -1.85 -23.38 -1.97
CA PRO A 91 -0.45 -23.77 -2.18
C PRO A 91 -0.13 -24.13 -3.65
N ALA A 92 -1.05 -24.80 -4.34
CA ALA A 92 -0.88 -25.15 -5.75
C ALA A 92 -0.66 -23.93 -6.67
N PHE A 93 -1.27 -22.77 -6.37
CA PHE A 93 -1.05 -21.55 -7.15
C PHE A 93 0.29 -20.89 -6.82
N GLU A 94 0.76 -21.01 -5.58
CA GLU A 94 2.12 -20.58 -5.21
C GLU A 94 3.17 -21.42 -5.94
N GLU A 95 3.06 -22.75 -5.87
CA GLU A 95 3.96 -23.68 -6.57
C GLU A 95 3.99 -23.40 -8.08
N ALA A 96 2.83 -23.32 -8.71
CA ALA A 96 2.72 -23.01 -10.13
C ALA A 96 3.34 -21.65 -10.49
N THR A 97 3.13 -20.62 -9.65
CA THR A 97 3.74 -19.30 -9.86
C THR A 97 5.27 -19.38 -9.83
N LEU A 98 5.85 -20.11 -8.88
CA LEU A 98 7.30 -20.27 -8.78
C LEU A 98 7.87 -21.09 -9.95
N ASP A 99 7.14 -22.11 -10.41
CA ASP A 99 7.52 -22.90 -11.58
C ASP A 99 7.45 -22.08 -12.87
N ASP A 100 6.41 -21.26 -13.06
CA ASP A 100 6.28 -20.35 -14.20
C ASP A 100 7.43 -19.34 -14.25
N LEU A 101 7.83 -18.77 -13.10
CA LEU A 101 8.99 -17.86 -13.03
C LEU A 101 10.29 -18.57 -13.45
N ARG A 102 10.51 -19.81 -12.99
CA ARG A 102 11.68 -20.61 -13.40
C ARG A 102 11.64 -20.94 -14.90
N TRP A 103 10.48 -21.32 -15.41
CA TRP A 103 10.28 -21.63 -16.83
C TRP A 103 10.55 -20.41 -17.72
N LEU A 104 10.16 -19.21 -17.27
CA LEU A 104 10.49 -17.94 -17.92
C LEU A 104 11.96 -17.52 -17.78
N GLY A 105 12.77 -18.23 -16.98
CA GLY A 105 14.16 -17.88 -16.71
C GLY A 105 14.35 -16.74 -15.71
N LEU A 106 13.31 -16.38 -14.95
CA LEU A 106 13.32 -15.27 -13.98
C LEU A 106 13.76 -15.78 -12.59
N PHE A 107 15.05 -16.05 -12.44
CA PHE A 107 15.62 -16.50 -11.17
C PHE A 107 15.75 -15.35 -10.16
N TRP A 108 15.17 -15.53 -8.97
CA TRP A 108 15.19 -14.57 -7.87
C TRP A 108 16.32 -14.80 -6.89
N ASP A 109 16.66 -13.76 -6.13
CA ASP A 109 17.78 -13.70 -5.21
C ASP A 109 17.31 -13.91 -3.75
N GLY A 110 17.85 -14.93 -3.09
CA GLY A 110 17.51 -15.27 -1.72
C GLY A 110 16.23 -16.12 -1.61
N GLU A 111 15.67 -16.18 -0.40
CA GLU A 111 14.49 -17.00 -0.13
C GLU A 111 13.19 -16.30 -0.57
N VAL A 112 12.20 -17.10 -0.93
CA VAL A 112 10.83 -16.61 -1.17
C VAL A 112 10.24 -16.20 0.16
N ARG A 113 9.91 -14.91 0.31
CA ARG A 113 9.23 -14.40 1.51
C ARG A 113 7.74 -14.72 1.44
N ARG A 114 7.13 -15.24 2.51
CA ARG A 114 5.68 -15.44 2.60
C ARG A 114 5.11 -14.55 3.69
N GLN A 115 4.13 -13.71 3.36
CA GLN A 115 3.61 -12.74 4.34
C GLN A 115 2.97 -13.41 5.57
N SER A 116 2.34 -14.57 5.39
CA SER A 116 1.77 -15.34 6.51
C SER A 116 2.79 -15.83 7.54
N GLU A 117 4.08 -15.90 7.19
CA GLU A 117 5.17 -16.27 8.11
C GLU A 117 5.69 -15.08 8.93
N HIS A 118 5.14 -13.88 8.69
CA HIS A 118 5.65 -12.61 9.23
C HIS A 118 4.58 -11.76 9.91
N LEU A 119 3.47 -12.37 10.35
CA LEU A 119 2.35 -11.66 10.98
C LEU A 119 2.76 -10.85 12.23
N ASP A 120 3.76 -11.30 12.97
CA ASP A 120 4.26 -10.60 14.16
C ASP A 120 4.85 -9.22 13.82
N LEU A 121 5.51 -9.07 12.65
CA LEU A 121 6.04 -7.78 12.20
C LEU A 121 4.92 -6.78 11.90
N TYR A 122 3.80 -7.26 11.37
CA TYR A 122 2.63 -6.41 11.13
C TYR A 122 1.93 -6.04 12.43
N GLY A 123 1.91 -6.95 13.42
CA GLY A 123 1.45 -6.66 14.77
C GLY A 123 2.23 -5.51 15.43
N GLN A 124 3.57 -5.55 15.36
CA GLN A 124 4.44 -4.49 15.87
C GLN A 124 4.19 -3.15 15.16
N ALA A 125 3.99 -3.18 13.83
CA ALA A 125 3.65 -1.97 13.08
C ALA A 125 2.29 -1.38 13.49
N LEU A 126 1.29 -2.23 13.79
CA LEU A 126 -0.01 -1.77 14.30
C LEU A 126 0.12 -1.14 15.68
N GLU A 127 0.91 -1.72 16.58
CA GLU A 127 1.17 -1.16 17.92
C GLU A 127 1.80 0.23 17.82
N GLU A 128 2.77 0.40 16.91
CA GLU A 128 3.39 1.71 16.66
C GLU A 128 2.39 2.73 16.09
N LEU A 129 1.56 2.34 15.14
CA LEU A 129 0.51 3.21 14.60
C LEU A 129 -0.57 3.56 15.65
N GLU A 130 -0.90 2.64 16.56
CA GLU A 130 -1.79 2.92 17.70
C GLU A 130 -1.12 3.93 18.65
N ARG A 131 0.18 3.76 18.95
CA ARG A 131 0.97 4.69 19.78
C ARG A 131 1.04 6.09 19.18
N LEU A 132 1.15 6.20 17.86
CA LEU A 132 1.11 7.48 17.13
C LEU A 132 -0.28 8.13 17.12
N GLY A 133 -1.32 7.44 17.58
CA GLY A 133 -2.68 7.98 17.68
C GLY A 133 -3.40 8.14 16.34
N VAL A 134 -2.90 7.48 15.28
CA VAL A 134 -3.44 7.53 13.91
C VAL A 134 -4.37 6.36 13.60
N LEU A 135 -4.60 5.45 14.55
CA LEU A 135 -5.56 4.36 14.39
C LEU A 135 -6.82 4.56 15.23
N TYR A 136 -7.93 4.01 14.73
CA TYR A 136 -9.12 3.81 15.54
C TYR A 136 -9.85 2.51 15.17
N PRO A 137 -10.55 1.88 16.14
CA PRO A 137 -11.36 0.70 15.88
C PRO A 137 -12.67 1.10 15.19
N CYS A 138 -12.99 0.41 14.11
CA CYS A 138 -14.26 0.50 13.42
C CYS A 138 -15.08 -0.78 13.66
N PHE A 139 -16.26 -0.61 14.22
CA PHE A 139 -17.21 -1.69 14.51
C PHE A 139 -18.27 -1.85 13.41
N CYS A 140 -18.24 -0.99 12.39
CA CYS A 140 -19.25 -0.99 11.34
C CYS A 140 -19.15 -2.24 10.45
N THR A 141 -20.29 -2.88 10.23
CA THR A 141 -20.46 -3.88 9.18
C THR A 141 -20.49 -3.22 7.80
N ARG A 142 -20.16 -3.99 6.75
CA ARG A 142 -20.29 -3.51 5.36
C ARG A 142 -21.70 -3.03 5.02
N LYS A 143 -22.73 -3.65 5.60
CA LYS A 143 -24.13 -3.24 5.40
C LYS A 143 -24.41 -1.85 5.99
N GLN A 144 -23.93 -1.59 7.21
CA GLN A 144 -24.08 -0.27 7.84
C GLN A 144 -23.34 0.82 7.06
N ILE A 145 -22.12 0.53 6.58
CA ILE A 145 -21.36 1.49 5.79
C ILE A 145 -22.11 1.85 4.49
N ARG A 146 -22.69 0.86 3.80
CA ARG A 146 -23.47 1.12 2.58
C ARG A 146 -24.72 1.94 2.85
N ALA A 147 -25.49 1.56 3.88
CA ALA A 147 -26.70 2.27 4.26
C ALA A 147 -26.42 3.76 4.57
N GLU A 148 -25.35 4.04 5.33
CA GLU A 148 -24.95 5.41 5.65
C GLU A 148 -24.59 6.23 4.40
N VAL A 149 -23.86 5.64 3.44
CA VAL A 149 -23.47 6.36 2.23
C VAL A 149 -24.66 6.59 1.30
N GLU A 150 -25.60 5.63 1.23
CA GLU A 150 -26.86 5.78 0.50
C GLU A 150 -27.73 6.90 1.13
N GLU A 151 -27.84 6.95 2.45
CA GLU A 151 -28.62 7.94 3.19
C GLU A 151 -28.02 9.35 3.11
N ALA A 152 -26.68 9.46 3.15
CA ALA A 152 -25.98 10.73 3.05
C ALA A 152 -26.19 11.44 1.70
N GLY A 153 -26.77 10.77 0.69
CA GLY A 153 -27.06 11.33 -0.65
C GLY A 153 -25.82 11.80 -1.43
N ARG A 154 -24.63 11.65 -0.84
CA ARG A 154 -23.33 11.89 -1.39
C ARG A 154 -22.65 10.54 -1.38
N ALA A 155 -22.47 9.93 -2.54
CA ALA A 155 -21.51 8.84 -2.69
C ALA A 155 -20.19 9.47 -3.13
N PRO A 156 -19.30 9.90 -2.21
CA PRO A 156 -17.90 10.09 -2.57
C PRO A 156 -17.40 8.73 -3.02
N HIS A 157 -17.33 8.57 -4.34
CA HIS A 157 -16.64 7.47 -4.96
C HIS A 157 -15.16 7.85 -4.93
N GLY A 158 -14.33 6.95 -4.42
CA GLY A 158 -12.89 7.06 -4.57
C GLY A 158 -12.53 7.07 -6.07
N PRO A 159 -11.26 7.36 -6.41
CA PRO A 159 -10.81 7.47 -7.81
C PRO A 159 -11.15 6.26 -8.69
N CYS A 160 -11.32 5.08 -8.07
CA CYS A 160 -11.64 3.81 -8.72
C CYS A 160 -13.11 3.36 -8.55
N GLY A 161 -14.02 4.25 -8.12
CA GLY A 161 -15.43 3.88 -7.87
C GLY A 161 -15.69 3.25 -6.50
N GLU A 162 -14.69 3.25 -5.61
CA GLU A 162 -14.79 2.63 -4.29
C GLU A 162 -15.61 3.47 -3.32
N LEU A 163 -16.30 2.81 -2.39
CA LEU A 163 -17.07 3.49 -1.35
C LEU A 163 -16.13 4.07 -0.28
N VAL A 164 -16.01 5.40 -0.23
CA VAL A 164 -15.23 6.06 0.82
C VAL A 164 -15.95 5.90 2.16
N TYR A 165 -15.22 5.47 3.19
CA TYR A 165 -15.80 5.25 4.51
C TYR A 165 -16.26 6.59 5.13
N PRO A 166 -17.53 6.71 5.57
CA PRO A 166 -18.11 7.98 6.00
C PRO A 166 -17.68 8.46 7.41
N GLY A 167 -16.82 7.70 8.11
CA GLY A 167 -16.29 8.14 9.40
C GLY A 167 -17.17 7.84 10.62
N ILE A 168 -18.16 6.95 10.52
CA ILE A 168 -19.12 6.61 11.61
C ILE A 168 -18.42 6.37 12.95
N CYS A 169 -17.46 5.45 12.99
CA CYS A 169 -16.68 5.15 14.20
C CYS A 169 -15.52 6.13 14.48
N ARG A 170 -15.17 7.03 13.55
CA ARG A 170 -14.08 7.99 13.73
C ARG A 170 -14.38 8.95 14.87
N HIS A 171 -15.64 9.33 15.06
CA HIS A 171 -16.05 10.29 16.08
C HIS A 171 -16.48 9.66 17.42
N LEU A 172 -16.40 8.33 17.57
CA LEU A 172 -16.66 7.68 18.85
C LEU A 172 -15.65 8.12 19.91
N SER A 173 -16.13 8.38 21.12
CA SER A 173 -15.27 8.69 22.28
C SER A 173 -14.35 7.51 22.60
N GLU A 174 -13.20 7.79 23.20
CA GLU A 174 -12.29 6.72 23.65
C GLU A 174 -12.94 5.77 24.65
N GLU A 175 -13.80 6.30 25.52
CA GLU A 175 -14.54 5.50 26.51
C GLU A 175 -15.45 4.49 25.82
N GLU A 176 -16.19 4.91 24.80
CA GLU A 176 -17.09 4.04 24.04
C GLU A 176 -16.31 3.00 23.23
N ARG A 177 -15.20 3.40 22.61
CA ARG A 177 -14.30 2.46 21.90
C ARG A 177 -13.75 1.40 22.86
N ARG A 178 -13.30 1.80 24.05
CA ARG A 178 -12.80 0.88 25.09
C ARG A 178 -13.91 0.00 25.64
N TYR A 179 -15.12 0.52 25.80
CA TYR A 179 -16.27 -0.26 26.25
C TYR A 179 -16.59 -1.37 25.25
N ARG A 180 -16.79 -1.05 23.96
CA ARG A 180 -17.08 -2.05 22.90
C ARG A 180 -15.95 -3.07 22.71
N ARG A 181 -14.69 -2.63 22.76
CA ARG A 181 -13.53 -3.55 22.73
C ARG A 181 -13.56 -4.53 23.91
N ARG A 182 -13.87 -4.07 25.13
CA ARG A 182 -13.98 -4.94 26.31
C ARG A 182 -15.15 -5.92 26.24
N GLN A 183 -16.22 -5.56 25.54
CA GLN A 183 -17.34 -6.48 25.25
C GLN A 183 -16.99 -7.54 24.19
N GLY A 184 -15.80 -7.47 23.58
CA GLY A 184 -15.37 -8.42 22.55
C GLY A 184 -16.06 -8.22 21.20
N GLU A 185 -16.66 -7.04 20.97
CA GLU A 185 -17.29 -6.71 19.69
C GLU A 185 -16.24 -6.77 18.56
N PRO A 186 -16.50 -7.48 17.45
CA PRO A 186 -15.56 -7.57 16.35
C PRO A 186 -15.33 -6.19 15.72
N PHE A 187 -14.07 -5.86 15.46
CA PHE A 187 -13.71 -4.58 14.86
C PHE A 187 -12.57 -4.75 13.84
N ALA A 188 -12.39 -3.72 13.03
CA ALA A 188 -11.24 -3.56 12.15
C ALA A 188 -10.48 -2.28 12.52
N TRP A 189 -9.16 -2.31 12.38
CA TRP A 189 -8.33 -1.12 12.53
C TRP A 189 -8.40 -0.29 11.25
N ARG A 190 -8.76 0.99 11.39
CA ARG A 190 -8.69 1.96 10.31
C ARG A 190 -7.60 2.99 10.57
N LEU A 191 -6.94 3.42 9.51
CA LEU A 191 -6.02 4.55 9.52
C LEU A 191 -6.83 5.85 9.41
N ASP A 192 -6.70 6.71 10.39
CA ASP A 192 -7.21 8.09 10.34
C ASP A 192 -6.30 8.89 9.41
N ILE A 193 -6.74 9.09 8.16
CA ILE A 193 -5.93 9.76 7.14
C ILE A 193 -5.65 11.21 7.51
N GLU A 194 -6.60 11.88 8.18
CA GLU A 194 -6.43 13.28 8.60
C GLU A 194 -5.32 13.40 9.64
N ARG A 195 -5.32 12.54 10.67
CA ARG A 195 -4.25 12.50 11.67
C ARG A 195 -2.92 12.05 11.09
N ALA A 196 -2.92 11.07 10.20
CA ALA A 196 -1.70 10.59 9.56
C ALA A 196 -1.04 11.71 8.72
N LEU A 197 -1.83 12.44 7.93
CA LEU A 197 -1.34 13.58 7.15
C LEU A 197 -0.85 14.73 8.03
N ALA A 198 -1.46 14.95 9.20
CA ALA A 198 -0.98 15.95 10.15
C ALA A 198 0.44 15.63 10.68
N LEU A 199 0.82 14.35 10.72
CA LEU A 199 2.17 13.92 11.11
C LEU A 199 3.16 13.96 9.94
N THR A 200 2.75 13.56 8.74
CA THR A 200 3.67 13.49 7.57
C THR A 200 3.81 14.80 6.83
N GLY A 201 2.80 15.66 6.88
CA GLY A 201 2.64 16.77 5.96
C GLY A 201 2.23 16.32 4.55
N PRO A 202 2.29 17.22 3.56
CA PRO A 202 2.03 16.90 2.16
C PRO A 202 2.97 15.81 1.64
N LEU A 203 2.41 14.84 0.92
CA LEU A 203 3.12 13.70 0.39
C LEU A 203 3.25 13.83 -1.12
N GLN A 204 4.40 13.44 -1.67
CA GLN A 204 4.65 13.38 -3.10
C GLN A 204 5.60 12.22 -3.42
N TRP A 205 5.51 11.66 -4.62
CA TRP A 205 6.47 10.68 -5.12
C TRP A 205 6.89 11.03 -6.54
N PHE A 206 8.06 10.52 -6.95
CA PHE A 206 8.51 10.62 -8.32
C PHE A 206 8.19 9.32 -9.05
N ASP A 207 7.28 9.39 -10.02
CA ASP A 207 7.02 8.32 -10.97
C ASP A 207 7.95 8.50 -12.18
N TYR A 208 8.64 7.44 -12.60
CA TYR A 208 9.61 7.55 -13.70
C TYR A 208 8.99 7.94 -15.05
N ARG A 209 7.68 7.82 -15.22
CA ARG A 209 6.97 8.15 -16.46
C ARG A 209 6.16 9.43 -16.35
N ALA A 210 5.56 9.67 -15.18
CA ALA A 210 4.70 10.82 -14.94
C ALA A 210 5.41 11.97 -14.18
N GLY A 211 6.64 11.75 -13.70
CA GLY A 211 7.41 12.73 -12.93
C GLY A 211 6.91 12.86 -11.50
N TRP A 212 7.07 14.05 -10.91
CA TRP A 212 6.56 14.34 -9.57
C TRP A 212 5.04 14.31 -9.54
N ILE A 213 4.49 13.51 -8.62
CA ILE A 213 3.05 13.37 -8.37
C ILE A 213 2.78 13.72 -6.91
N GLU A 214 1.81 14.61 -6.69
CA GLU A 214 1.27 14.89 -5.36
C GLU A 214 0.31 13.77 -4.93
N ALA A 215 0.52 13.24 -3.73
CA ALA A 215 -0.36 12.22 -3.17
C ALA A 215 -1.61 12.85 -2.56
N GLN A 216 -2.75 12.23 -2.86
CA GLN A 216 -4.06 12.66 -2.36
C GLN A 216 -4.76 11.52 -1.60
N PRO A 217 -4.19 11.01 -0.48
CA PRO A 217 -4.77 9.88 0.26
C PRO A 217 -6.17 10.18 0.80
N GLN A 218 -6.51 11.46 1.01
CA GLN A 218 -7.85 11.89 1.41
C GLN A 218 -8.96 11.45 0.44
N LEU A 219 -8.65 11.18 -0.84
CA LEU A 219 -9.62 10.70 -1.82
C LEU A 219 -10.09 9.26 -1.54
N PHE A 220 -9.29 8.46 -0.82
CA PHE A 220 -9.61 7.08 -0.47
C PHE A 220 -10.28 6.97 0.92
N GLY A 221 -10.14 8.01 1.75
CA GLY A 221 -10.61 8.03 3.13
C GLY A 221 -9.93 6.99 4.02
N ASP A 222 -10.54 6.70 5.16
CA ASP A 222 -9.90 5.86 6.18
C ASP A 222 -9.91 4.38 5.79
N ILE A 223 -8.79 3.92 5.26
CA ILE A 223 -8.59 2.54 4.84
C ILE A 223 -8.46 1.59 6.04
N VAL A 224 -8.81 0.32 5.81
CA VAL A 224 -8.59 -0.75 6.80
C VAL A 224 -7.14 -1.21 6.73
N VAL A 225 -6.43 -1.16 7.87
CA VAL A 225 -5.04 -1.61 8.00
C VAL A 225 -4.90 -2.96 8.70
N ALA A 226 -5.93 -3.40 9.44
CA ALA A 226 -6.00 -4.74 9.99
C ALA A 226 -7.43 -5.16 10.32
N ARG A 227 -7.69 -6.46 10.32
CA ARG A 227 -8.99 -7.08 10.63
C ARG A 227 -8.86 -8.03 11.80
N LYS A 228 -9.99 -8.39 12.41
CA LYS A 228 -10.03 -9.41 13.47
C LYS A 228 -9.43 -10.75 13.02
N ASP A 229 -9.82 -11.21 11.83
CA ASP A 229 -9.44 -12.56 11.35
C ASP A 229 -8.05 -12.59 10.71
N ILE A 230 -7.54 -11.43 10.27
CA ILE A 230 -6.23 -11.28 9.63
C ILE A 230 -5.62 -10.02 10.24
N PRO A 231 -4.58 -10.13 11.09
CA PRO A 231 -4.02 -9.02 11.87
C PRO A 231 -3.17 -8.04 11.02
N THR A 232 -3.53 -7.87 9.75
CA THR A 232 -2.91 -6.96 8.79
C THR A 232 -3.87 -6.72 7.61
N SER A 233 -3.46 -5.86 6.67
CA SER A 233 -4.06 -5.71 5.36
C SER A 233 -2.98 -5.66 4.30
N TYR A 234 -3.34 -5.78 3.03
CA TYR A 234 -2.40 -5.61 1.93
C TYR A 234 -1.62 -4.29 2.06
N HIS A 235 -2.30 -3.19 2.35
CA HIS A 235 -1.67 -1.86 2.46
C HIS A 235 -0.64 -1.77 3.58
N LEU A 236 -0.88 -2.43 4.72
CA LEU A 236 0.10 -2.45 5.80
C LEU A 236 1.26 -3.40 5.46
N ALA A 237 0.94 -4.63 5.07
CA ALA A 237 1.94 -5.66 4.83
C ALA A 237 2.92 -5.29 3.72
N VAL A 238 2.44 -4.73 2.60
CA VAL A 238 3.29 -4.32 1.47
C VAL A 238 4.30 -3.24 1.87
N VAL A 239 3.87 -2.25 2.67
CA VAL A 239 4.74 -1.13 3.09
C VAL A 239 5.80 -1.62 4.08
N ILE A 240 5.42 -2.47 5.03
CA ILE A 240 6.37 -3.02 6.01
C ILE A 240 7.37 -3.96 5.33
N ASP A 241 6.92 -4.82 4.42
CA ASP A 241 7.81 -5.74 3.72
C ASP A 241 8.69 -5.08 2.67
N ASP A 242 8.29 -3.93 2.10
CA ASP A 242 9.14 -3.17 1.17
C ASP A 242 10.19 -2.31 1.92
N HIS A 243 10.02 -2.06 3.23
CA HIS A 243 10.96 -1.31 4.05
C HIS A 243 12.17 -2.15 4.54
N ILE A 244 11.97 -3.46 4.73
CA ILE A 244 12.94 -4.41 5.29
C ILE A 244 13.86 -4.97 4.20
#